data_AF-A0A954I3K3-F1
#
_entry.id   AF-A0A954I3K3-F1
#
_cell.length_a   1.000
_cell.length_b   1.000
_cell.length_c   1.000
_cell.angle_alpha   90.00
_cell.angle_beta   90.00
_cell.angle_gamma   90.00
#
_symmetry.space_group_name_H-M   'P 1'
#
loop_
_entity.id
_entity.type
_entity.pdbx_description
1 polymer ?
#
loop_
_entity_poly.entity_id
_entity_poly.type
_entity_poly.pdbx_seq_one_letter_code
_entity_poly.pdbx_strand_id
1 'polypeptide(L)' 'MNLRLQQLQQQTRRHFLEGSGVGLGAIAMASMSGQAARADIPIDSMQPLAERQPHFESRAKRVIYLHLTGSPPNLDI' A
#
# COMPACT_ATOMS: atom_id res chain seq x y z
N MET A 1 -2.91 -53.65 13.40
CA MET A 1 -3.11 -52.72 12.27
C MET A 1 -2.92 -51.30 12.80
N ASN A 2 -1.91 -50.56 12.30
CA ASN A 2 -1.53 -49.27 12.87
C ASN A 2 -2.42 -48.16 12.29
N LEU A 3 -3.42 -47.70 13.04
CA LEU A 3 -4.39 -46.68 12.59
C LEU A 3 -3.72 -45.40 12.06
N ARG A 4 -2.63 -44.97 12.72
CA ARG A 4 -1.88 -43.77 12.36
C ARG A 4 -1.27 -43.83 10.96
N LEU A 5 -0.76 -45.00 10.56
CA LEU A 5 -0.18 -45.21 9.23
C LEU A 5 -1.26 -45.12 8.15
N GLN A 6 -2.43 -45.67 8.44
CA GLN A 6 -3.56 -45.64 7.52
C GLN A 6 -4.10 -44.22 7.35
N GLN A 7 -4.14 -43.42 8.42
CA GLN A 7 -4.51 -42.00 8.35
C GLN A 7 -3.53 -41.18 7.50
N LEU A 8 -2.23 -41.40 7.66
CA LEU A 8 -1.21 -40.71 6.85
C LEU A 8 -1.31 -41.07 5.36
N GLN A 9 -1.65 -42.33 5.03
CA GLN A 9 -1.88 -42.75 3.65
C GLN A 9 -3.11 -42.09 3.00
N GLN A 10 -4.08 -41.64 3.79
CA GLN A 10 -5.27 -40.93 3.31
C GLN A 10 -5.07 -39.40 3.20
N GLN A 11 -3.95 -38.86 3.70
CA GLN A 11 -3.61 -37.46 3.49
C GLN A 11 -3.19 -37.22 2.04
N THR A 12 -3.94 -36.35 1.36
CA THR A 12 -3.69 -35.97 -0.04
C THR A 12 -3.26 -34.52 -0.15
N ARG A 13 -2.74 -34.13 -1.33
CA ARG A 13 -2.39 -32.73 -1.64
C ARG A 13 -3.56 -31.75 -1.39
N ARG A 14 -4.80 -32.21 -1.55
CA ARG A 14 -6.00 -31.39 -1.28
C ARG A 14 -6.11 -31.01 0.19
N HIS A 15 -5.90 -31.96 1.11
CA HIS A 15 -5.92 -31.71 2.56
C HIS A 15 -4.81 -30.74 2.99
N PHE A 16 -3.64 -30.85 2.35
CA PHE A 16 -2.54 -29.91 2.60
C PHE A 16 -2.89 -28.48 2.14
N LEU A 17 -3.42 -28.32 0.93
CA LEU A 17 -3.77 -27.01 0.39
C LEU A 17 -4.96 -26.37 1.12
N GLU A 18 -5.94 -27.18 1.54
CA GLU A 18 -7.08 -26.74 2.36
C GLU A 18 -6.61 -26.14 3.69
N GLY A 19 -5.67 -26.79 4.39
CA GLY A 19 -5.14 -26.29 5.67
C GLY A 19 -4.13 -25.14 5.55
N SER A 20 -3.58 -24.88 4.36
CA SER A 20 -2.46 -23.93 4.17
C SER A 20 -2.90 -22.53 3.71
N GLY A 21 -4.16 -22.34 3.31
CA GLY A 21 -4.64 -21.07 2.73
C GLY A 21 -4.45 -19.85 3.65
N VAL A 22 -4.74 -20.01 4.95
CA VAL A 22 -4.56 -18.93 5.94
C VAL A 22 -3.09 -18.54 6.12
N GLY A 23 -2.19 -19.53 6.14
CA GLY A 23 -0.75 -19.28 6.27
C GLY A 23 -0.17 -18.55 5.06
N LEU A 24 -0.56 -18.96 3.85
CA LEU A 24 -0.16 -18.28 2.62
C LEU A 24 -0.68 -16.84 2.55
N GLY A 25 -1.93 -16.62 2.97
CA GLY A 25 -2.51 -15.28 3.08
C GLY A 25 -1.79 -14.40 4.10
N ALA A 26 -1.42 -14.96 5.25
CA ALA A 26 -0.64 -14.24 6.27
C ALA A 26 0.75 -13.84 5.76
N ILE A 27 1.43 -14.72 5.00
CA ILE A 27 2.72 -14.41 4.37
C ILE A 27 2.57 -13.27 3.35
N ALA A 28 1.53 -13.30 2.52
CA ALA A 28 1.25 -12.24 1.55
C ALA A 28 0.91 -10.91 2.24
N MET A 29 0.12 -10.95 3.31
CA MET A 29 -0.20 -9.75 4.10
C MET A 29 1.06 -9.20 4.78
N ALA A 30 1.92 -10.05 5.31
CA ALA A 30 3.19 -9.64 5.92
C ALA A 30 4.15 -9.02 4.89
N SER A 31 4.17 -9.51 3.64
CA SER A 31 4.98 -8.92 2.58
C SER A 31 4.42 -7.59 2.07
N MET A 32 3.08 -7.45 2.00
CA MET A 32 2.42 -6.18 1.66
C MET A 32 2.48 -5.13 2.77
N SER A 33 2.47 -5.58 4.03
CA SER A 33 2.68 -4.73 5.21
C SER A 33 4.16 -4.47 5.48
N GLY A 34 5.06 -5.06 4.69
CA GLY A 34 6.49 -4.89 4.80
C GLY A 34 6.91 -3.50 4.34
N GLN A 35 7.58 -2.79 5.26
CA GLN A 35 7.93 -1.37 5.22
C GLN A 35 6.69 -0.46 5.30
N ALA A 36 6.55 0.20 6.46
CA ALA A 36 5.70 1.38 6.55
C ALA A 36 6.06 2.28 5.37
N ALA A 37 5.09 2.65 4.54
CA ALA A 37 5.28 3.59 3.46
C ALA A 37 5.88 4.87 4.07
N ARG A 38 7.19 5.01 3.96
CA ARG A 38 7.88 6.22 4.34
C ARG A 38 7.75 7.13 3.14
N ALA A 39 7.12 8.27 3.33
CA ALA A 39 7.27 9.33 2.35
C ALA A 39 8.78 9.60 2.24
N ASP A 40 9.31 9.55 1.02
CA ASP A 40 10.73 9.86 0.77
C ASP A 40 11.05 11.33 1.10
N ILE A 41 10.01 12.16 1.30
CA ILE A 41 10.14 13.55 1.70
C ILE A 41 10.18 13.65 3.24
N PRO A 42 11.31 14.06 3.85
CA PRO A 42 11.38 14.30 5.28
C PRO A 42 10.47 15.47 5.70
N ILE A 43 9.75 15.30 6.80
CA ILE A 43 8.93 16.35 7.41
C ILE A 43 9.70 16.95 8.58
N ASP A 44 10.01 18.24 8.51
CA ASP A 44 10.46 18.97 9.69
C ASP A 44 9.26 19.21 10.62
N SER A 45 9.29 18.59 11.80
CA SER A 45 8.27 18.75 12.84
C SER A 45 8.14 20.19 13.35
N MET A 46 9.21 20.99 13.26
CA MET A 46 9.21 22.40 13.66
C MET A 46 8.63 23.31 12.58
N GLN A 47 8.61 22.85 11.31
CA GLN A 47 8.09 23.60 10.16
C GLN A 47 7.24 22.69 9.27
N PRO A 48 6.07 22.23 9.76
CA PRO A 48 5.26 21.24 9.05
C PRO A 48 4.74 21.74 7.69
N LEU A 49 4.66 23.06 7.50
CA LEU A 49 4.17 23.72 6.29
C LEU A 49 5.28 24.30 5.40
N ALA A 50 6.55 23.99 5.67
CA ALA A 50 7.65 24.39 4.80
C ALA A 50 7.47 23.81 3.38
N GLU A 51 7.91 24.56 2.37
CA GLU A 51 7.96 24.10 0.99
C GLU A 51 8.85 22.85 0.88
N ARG A 52 8.42 21.88 0.07
CA ARG A 52 9.10 20.58 -0.09
C ARG A 52 9.38 20.31 -1.55
N GLN A 53 10.44 19.56 -1.82
CA GLN A 53 10.69 19.08 -3.17
C GLN A 53 9.53 18.15 -3.61
N PRO A 54 8.92 18.41 -4.77
CA PRO A 54 7.91 17.52 -5.34
C PRO A 54 8.54 16.20 -5.78
N HIS A 55 7.73 15.13 -5.88
CA HIS A 55 8.18 13.83 -6.39
C HIS A 55 8.67 13.86 -7.84
N PHE A 56 8.27 14.90 -8.59
CA PHE A 56 8.58 15.05 -10.01
C PHE A 56 9.21 16.41 -10.27
N GLU A 57 10.15 16.44 -11.19
CA GLU A 57 10.73 17.68 -11.69
C GLU A 57 9.64 18.62 -12.22
N SER A 58 9.75 19.88 -11.82
CA SER A 58 8.81 20.91 -12.27
C SER A 58 8.93 21.10 -13.78
N ARG A 59 7.83 20.97 -14.51
CA ARG A 59 7.80 21.24 -15.96
C ARG A 59 7.76 22.73 -16.28
N ALA A 60 7.32 23.56 -15.34
CA ALA A 60 7.21 25.01 -15.48
C ALA A 60 7.90 25.71 -14.32
N LYS A 61 8.64 26.79 -14.62
CA LYS A 61 9.39 27.56 -13.61
C LYS A 61 8.50 28.51 -12.80
N ARG A 62 7.39 28.99 -13.39
CA ARG A 62 6.46 29.95 -12.78
C ARG A 62 5.04 29.66 -13.27
N VAL A 63 4.09 29.62 -12.35
CA VAL A 63 2.65 29.52 -12.65
C VAL A 63 1.97 30.72 -12.00
N ILE A 64 1.29 31.53 -12.79
CA ILE A 64 0.50 32.67 -12.28
C ILE A 64 -0.97 32.29 -12.44
N TYR A 65 -1.64 32.05 -11.30
CA TYR A 65 -3.07 31.78 -11.28
C TYR A 65 -3.82 33.08 -10.98
N LEU A 66 -4.73 33.47 -11.86
CA LEU A 66 -5.53 34.68 -11.73
C LEU A 66 -7.01 34.29 -11.64
N HIS A 67 -7.60 34.44 -10.45
CA HIS A 67 -9.03 34.27 -10.26
C HIS A 67 -9.74 35.61 -10.48
N LEU A 68 -10.53 35.69 -11.56
CA LEU A 68 -11.29 36.89 -11.91
C LEU A 68 -12.75 36.74 -11.46
N THR A 69 -13.29 37.79 -10.85
CA THR A 69 -14.72 37.86 -10.49
C THR A 69 -15.60 37.62 -11.72
N GLY A 70 -16.48 36.61 -11.65
CA GLY A 70 -17.40 36.24 -12.72
C GLY A 70 -17.04 34.96 -13.49
N SER A 71 -15.92 34.30 -13.21
CA SER A 71 -15.65 32.98 -13.78
C SER A 71 -16.54 31.90 -13.14
N PRO A 72 -16.99 30.88 -13.90
CA PRO A 72 -17.67 29.74 -13.30
C PRO A 72 -16.79 29.11 -12.21
N PRO A 73 -17.36 28.75 -11.04
CA PRO A 73 -16.57 28.20 -9.96
C PRO A 73 -15.94 26.87 -10.41
N ASN A 74 -14.63 26.72 -10.18
CA ASN A 74 -13.94 25.43 -10.25
C ASN A 74 -14.29 24.62 -8.99
N LEU A 75 -15.59 24.38 -8.77
CA LEU A 75 -16.07 23.54 -7.69
C LEU A 75 -16.49 22.20 -8.28
N ASP A 76 -15.54 21.26 -8.34
CA ASP A 76 -15.87 19.83 -8.42
C ASP A 76 -16.04 19.35 -6.98
N ILE A 77 -17.30 19.08 -6.60
CA ILE A 77 -17.64 18.28 -5.42
C ILE A 77 -17.88 16.82 -5.81
#